data_AF-A0A7S0WVC1-F1
#
_entry.id   AF-A0A7S0WVC1-F1
#
_cell.length_a   1.000
_cell.length_b   1.000
_cell.length_c   1.000
_cell.angle_alpha   90.00
_cell.angle_beta   90.00
_cell.angle_gamma   90.00
#
_symmetry.space_group_name_H-M   'P 1'
#
loop_
_entity.id
_entity.type
_entity.pdbx_description
1 polymer ?
#
loop_
_entity_poly.entity_id
_entity_poly.type
_entity_poly.pdbx_seq_one_letter_code
_entity_poly.pdbx_strand_id
1 'polypeptide(L)'
;GAGRAYLAWLAQSRAALEVGTREFIDRDFDSLADFLDLRRLLPLLGQVDVMELLGQHWSRLGRRFRDPRLRALLCFQDLYVGLSPYTAPGVFSLLAATEVTDGVYYPVGGFQKVKEGLAAIARAAGVTIRTGARVARIELQPPASSSGSGGSSSGEG
;
A
#
# COMPACT_ATOMS: atom_id res chain seq x y z
N GLY A 1 26.46 -12.70 -17.38
CA GLY A 1 25.52 -13.09 -16.31
C GLY A 1 24.32 -12.15 -16.27
N ALA A 2 23.34 -12.40 -15.40
CA ALA A 2 22.08 -11.63 -15.35
C ALA A 2 22.17 -10.27 -14.62
N GLY A 3 23.36 -9.85 -14.16
CA GLY A 3 23.55 -8.67 -13.30
C GLY A 3 23.01 -7.36 -13.89
N ARG A 4 23.21 -7.09 -15.18
CA ARG A 4 22.67 -5.86 -15.81
C ARG A 4 21.14 -5.85 -15.83
N ALA A 5 20.52 -6.99 -16.12
CA ALA A 5 19.06 -7.14 -16.10
C ALA A 5 18.51 -7.00 -14.67
N TYR A 6 19.24 -7.52 -13.69
CA TYR A 6 18.90 -7.37 -12.27
C TYR A 6 18.94 -5.91 -11.82
N LEU A 7 20.01 -5.17 -12.11
CA LEU A 7 20.11 -3.75 -11.77
C LEU A 7 19.04 -2.91 -12.48
N ALA A 8 18.74 -3.21 -13.75
CA ALA A 8 17.68 -2.53 -14.49
C ALA A 8 16.29 -2.81 -13.90
N TRP A 9 16.00 -4.07 -13.55
CA TRP A 9 14.77 -4.44 -12.84
C TRP A 9 14.66 -3.71 -11.50
N LEU A 10 15.74 -3.69 -10.70
CA LEU A 10 15.76 -3.05 -9.40
C LEU A 10 15.50 -1.54 -9.50
N ALA A 11 16.16 -0.86 -10.46
CA ALA A 11 15.93 0.56 -10.71
C ALA A 11 14.48 0.85 -11.12
N GLN A 12 13.89 0.01 -11.97
CA GLN A 12 12.49 0.15 -12.39
C GLN A 12 11.52 -0.07 -11.22
N SER A 13 11.71 -1.14 -10.44
CA SER A 13 10.86 -1.43 -9.28
C SER A 13 10.99 -0.36 -8.20
N ARG A 14 12.18 0.25 -8.03
CA ARG A 14 12.36 1.39 -7.11
C ARG A 14 11.66 2.65 -7.57
N ALA A 15 11.79 3.01 -8.84
CA ALA A 15 11.05 4.16 -9.39
C ALA A 15 9.53 3.96 -9.24
N ALA A 16 9.04 2.74 -9.49
CA ALA A 16 7.62 2.41 -9.31
C ALA A 16 7.19 2.47 -7.83
N LEU A 17 8.04 2.05 -6.89
CA LEU A 17 7.78 2.15 -5.46
C LEU A 17 7.69 3.61 -4.99
N GLU A 18 8.67 4.45 -5.36
CA GLU A 18 8.70 5.88 -4.98
C GLU A 18 7.45 6.62 -5.47
N VAL A 19 7.10 6.39 -6.73
CA VAL A 19 5.89 6.95 -7.33
C VAL A 19 4.63 6.41 -6.64
N GLY A 20 4.59 5.10 -6.36
CA GLY A 20 3.48 4.46 -5.67
C GLY A 20 3.25 5.01 -4.26
N THR A 21 4.31 5.16 -3.47
CA THR A 21 4.23 5.72 -2.11
C THR A 21 3.70 7.15 -2.13
N ARG A 22 4.26 8.01 -2.99
CA ARG A 22 3.86 9.42 -3.09
C ARG A 22 2.40 9.61 -3.50
N GLU A 23 1.93 8.82 -4.47
CA GLU A 23 0.61 9.04 -5.05
C GLU A 23 -0.50 8.22 -4.36
N PHE A 24 -0.17 7.10 -3.69
CA PHE A 24 -1.16 6.21 -3.08
C PHE A 24 -1.02 5.98 -1.55
N ILE A 25 0.11 6.23 -0.91
CA ILE A 25 0.26 5.97 0.54
C ILE A 25 0.15 7.26 1.34
N ASP A 26 0.76 8.34 0.86
CA ASP A 26 0.82 9.61 1.57
C ASP A 26 -0.46 10.46 1.47
N ARG A 27 -1.55 9.93 0.87
CA ARG A 27 -2.78 10.68 0.59
C ARG A 27 -4.03 9.96 1.09
N ASP A 28 -4.91 10.72 1.74
CA ASP A 28 -6.21 10.25 2.17
C ASP A 28 -7.15 10.03 0.95
N PHE A 29 -7.77 8.86 0.88
CA PHE A 29 -8.80 8.56 -0.13
C PHE A 29 -10.18 8.72 0.50
N ASP A 30 -10.74 9.93 0.38
CA ASP A 30 -12.04 10.25 0.96
C ASP A 30 -13.22 9.68 0.15
N SER A 31 -12.99 9.22 -1.10
CA SER A 31 -14.05 8.68 -1.96
C SER A 31 -13.60 7.64 -3.01
N LEU A 32 -14.53 6.79 -3.47
CA LEU A 32 -14.31 5.85 -4.59
C LEU A 32 -14.05 6.57 -5.93
N ALA A 33 -14.50 7.82 -6.07
CA ALA A 33 -14.27 8.62 -7.27
C ALA A 33 -12.81 9.07 -7.38
N ASP A 34 -12.10 9.24 -6.26
CA ASP A 34 -10.66 9.52 -6.25
C ASP A 34 -9.85 8.36 -6.83
N PHE A 35 -10.38 7.14 -6.80
CA PHE A 35 -9.75 5.94 -7.35
C PHE A 35 -9.86 5.84 -8.88
N LEU A 36 -10.81 6.56 -9.49
CA LEU A 36 -11.12 6.49 -10.93
C LEU A 36 -10.76 7.78 -11.68
N ASP A 37 -10.10 8.74 -11.03
CA ASP A 37 -9.72 9.99 -11.66
C ASP A 37 -8.59 9.75 -12.70
N LEU A 38 -9.02 9.57 -13.96
CA LEU A 38 -8.14 9.33 -15.11
C LEU A 38 -7.07 10.41 -15.28
N ARG A 39 -7.32 11.65 -14.84
CA ARG A 39 -6.32 12.73 -14.90
C ARG A 39 -5.17 12.51 -13.91
N ARG A 40 -5.41 11.75 -12.84
CA ARG A 40 -4.41 11.38 -11.81
C ARG A 40 -3.62 10.13 -12.20
N LEU A 41 -4.23 9.22 -12.96
CA LEU A 41 -3.56 8.03 -13.48
C LEU A 41 -2.71 8.31 -14.74
N LEU A 42 -3.02 9.38 -15.47
CA LEU A 42 -2.32 9.74 -16.72
C LEU A 42 -0.81 10.01 -16.55
N PRO A 43 -0.35 10.78 -15.54
CA PRO A 43 1.07 11.01 -15.31
C PRO A 43 1.84 9.73 -14.94
N LEU A 44 1.17 8.80 -14.24
CA LEU A 44 1.72 7.51 -13.81
C LEU A 44 2.02 6.59 -15.00
N LEU A 45 1.21 6.66 -16.06
CA LEU A 45 1.40 5.85 -17.28
C LEU A 45 2.73 6.14 -18.00
N GLY A 46 3.32 7.33 -17.80
CA GLY A 46 4.63 7.69 -18.36
C GLY A 46 5.83 7.34 -17.46
N GLN A 47 5.58 7.08 -16.18
CA GLN A 47 6.63 6.87 -15.17
C GLN A 47 6.75 5.42 -14.72
N VAL A 48 5.65 4.66 -14.83
CA VAL A 48 5.54 3.29 -14.33
C VAL A 48 4.99 2.39 -15.42
N ASP A 49 5.62 1.23 -15.61
CA ASP A 49 5.10 0.20 -16.51
C ASP A 49 3.92 -0.52 -15.84
N VAL A 50 2.72 0.00 -16.05
CA VAL A 50 1.48 -0.56 -15.50
C VAL A 50 1.26 -2.01 -15.98
N MET A 51 1.71 -2.34 -17.19
CA MET A 51 1.63 -3.71 -17.68
C MET A 51 2.54 -4.63 -16.86
N GLU A 52 3.75 -4.18 -16.54
CA GLU A 52 4.65 -4.91 -15.63
C GLU A 52 4.01 -5.15 -14.27
N LEU A 53 3.38 -4.14 -13.66
CA LEU A 53 2.78 -4.27 -12.33
C LEU A 53 1.50 -5.11 -12.29
N LEU A 54 0.64 -5.00 -13.31
CA LEU A 54 -0.64 -5.72 -13.33
C LEU A 54 -0.56 -7.10 -13.97
N GLY A 55 0.47 -7.37 -14.76
CA GLY A 55 0.65 -8.68 -15.38
C GLY A 55 1.11 -9.75 -14.39
N GLN A 56 1.00 -11.01 -14.80
CA GLN A 56 1.44 -12.15 -13.97
C GLN A 56 2.93 -12.08 -13.64
N HIS A 57 3.26 -12.10 -12.36
CA HIS A 57 4.60 -11.84 -11.84
C HIS A 57 5.64 -12.78 -12.45
N TRP A 58 5.39 -14.09 -12.47
CA TRP A 58 6.29 -15.09 -13.07
C TRP A 58 6.57 -14.82 -14.56
N SER A 59 5.53 -14.52 -15.33
CA SER A 59 5.63 -14.25 -16.76
C SER A 59 6.40 -12.96 -17.03
N ARG A 60 6.19 -11.93 -16.21
CA ARG A 60 6.89 -10.64 -16.30
C ARG A 60 8.37 -10.76 -15.98
N LEU A 61 8.74 -11.45 -14.90
CA LEU A 61 10.13 -11.79 -14.58
C LEU A 61 10.76 -12.65 -15.69
N GLY A 62 9.96 -13.53 -16.31
CA GLY A 62 10.42 -14.40 -17.40
C GLY A 62 10.87 -13.66 -18.65
N ARG A 63 10.40 -12.43 -18.88
CA ARG A 63 10.87 -11.56 -19.97
C ARG A 63 12.29 -11.02 -19.72
N ARG A 64 12.71 -10.90 -18.46
CA ARG A 64 14.01 -10.33 -18.07
C ARG A 64 15.04 -11.40 -17.69
N PHE A 65 14.62 -12.43 -16.98
CA PHE A 65 15.50 -13.48 -16.45
C PHE A 65 15.21 -14.81 -17.13
N ARG A 66 16.21 -15.41 -17.78
CA ARG A 66 16.07 -16.75 -18.38
C ARG A 66 16.22 -17.88 -17.36
N ASP A 67 17.01 -17.66 -16.31
CA ASP A 67 17.23 -18.67 -15.26
C ASP A 67 16.00 -18.75 -14.35
N PRO A 68 15.35 -19.92 -14.21
CA PRO A 68 14.17 -20.08 -13.37
C PRO A 68 14.45 -19.86 -11.88
N ARG A 69 15.69 -20.04 -11.42
CA ARG A 69 16.08 -19.81 -10.01
C ARG A 69 16.04 -18.32 -9.67
N LEU A 70 16.44 -17.46 -10.61
CA LEU A 70 16.35 -16.02 -10.44
C LEU A 70 14.89 -15.55 -10.43
N ARG A 71 14.03 -16.15 -11.25
CA ARG A 71 12.59 -15.86 -11.20
C ARG A 71 12.01 -16.23 -9.85
N ALA A 72 12.27 -17.46 -9.38
CA ALA A 72 11.81 -17.95 -8.10
C ALA A 72 12.29 -17.10 -6.92
N LEU A 73 13.56 -16.65 -6.96
CA LEU A 73 14.11 -15.74 -5.96
C LEU A 73 13.36 -14.40 -5.90
N LEU A 74 13.03 -13.82 -7.05
CA LEU A 74 12.43 -12.49 -7.15
C LEU A 74 10.90 -12.48 -7.01
N CYS A 75 10.23 -13.64 -7.14
CA CYS A 75 8.79 -13.78 -6.88
C CYS A 75 8.48 -14.49 -5.56
N PHE A 76 9.48 -14.73 -4.71
CA PHE A 76 9.28 -15.46 -3.46
C PHE A 76 8.29 -14.74 -2.52
N GLN A 77 8.28 -13.41 -2.57
CA GLN A 77 7.43 -12.52 -1.77
C GLN A 77 5.94 -12.71 -2.07
N ASP A 78 5.57 -13.30 -3.21
CA ASP A 78 4.17 -13.64 -3.51
C ASP A 78 3.58 -14.60 -2.46
N LEU A 79 4.44 -15.44 -1.85
CA LEU A 79 4.04 -16.34 -0.76
C LEU A 79 3.65 -15.59 0.51
N TYR A 80 4.20 -14.40 0.77
CA TYR A 80 3.93 -13.63 1.99
C TYR A 80 2.47 -13.17 2.03
N VAL A 81 1.90 -12.93 0.86
CA VAL A 81 0.50 -12.53 0.67
C VAL A 81 -0.42 -13.70 0.32
N GLY A 82 0.11 -14.94 0.38
CA GLY A 82 -0.66 -16.16 0.12
C GLY A 82 -1.02 -16.38 -1.35
N LEU A 83 -0.25 -15.80 -2.28
CA LEU A 83 -0.50 -15.90 -3.71
C LEU A 83 0.51 -16.81 -4.41
N SER A 84 0.08 -17.40 -5.52
CA SER A 84 0.95 -18.15 -6.42
C SER A 84 1.61 -17.19 -7.41
N PRO A 85 2.92 -17.29 -7.70
CA PRO A 85 3.60 -16.37 -8.62
C PRO A 85 3.10 -16.46 -10.07
N TYR A 86 2.36 -17.51 -10.41
CA TYR A 86 1.72 -17.69 -11.71
C TYR A 86 0.43 -16.88 -11.85
N THR A 87 -0.16 -16.43 -10.74
CA THR A 87 -1.41 -15.64 -10.71
C THR A 87 -1.24 -14.29 -10.00
N ALA A 88 -0.19 -14.15 -9.19
CA ALA A 88 0.15 -12.91 -8.50
C ALA A 88 0.43 -11.79 -9.52
N PRO A 89 -0.11 -10.58 -9.29
CA PRO A 89 0.29 -9.39 -10.05
C PRO A 89 1.76 -9.03 -9.81
N GLY A 90 2.44 -8.54 -10.84
CA GLY A 90 3.84 -8.11 -10.80
C GLY A 90 4.14 -6.94 -9.86
N VAL A 91 3.12 -6.27 -9.31
CA VAL A 91 3.26 -5.25 -8.26
C VAL A 91 3.98 -5.79 -7.02
N PHE A 92 3.94 -7.10 -6.76
CA PHE A 92 4.70 -7.70 -5.66
C PHE A 92 6.21 -7.70 -5.88
N SER A 93 6.69 -7.41 -7.09
CA SER A 93 8.11 -7.10 -7.34
C SER A 93 8.61 -5.89 -6.54
N LEU A 94 7.71 -4.98 -6.14
CA LEU A 94 8.03 -3.85 -5.28
C LEU A 94 8.49 -4.31 -3.89
N LEU A 95 7.89 -5.38 -3.33
CA LEU A 95 8.31 -5.95 -2.05
C LEU A 95 9.75 -6.47 -2.13
N ALA A 96 10.04 -7.24 -3.17
CA ALA A 96 11.37 -7.77 -3.42
C ALA A 96 12.42 -6.65 -3.59
N ALA A 97 12.04 -5.57 -4.28
CA ALA A 97 12.91 -4.41 -4.44
C ALA A 97 13.19 -3.74 -3.09
N THR A 98 12.15 -3.46 -2.29
CA THR A 98 12.26 -2.87 -0.95
C THR A 98 13.20 -3.67 -0.04
N GLU A 99 13.03 -4.99 0.04
CA GLU A 99 13.88 -5.84 0.89
C GLU A 99 15.37 -5.78 0.53
N VAL A 100 15.67 -5.75 -0.77
CA VAL A 100 17.04 -5.73 -1.29
C VAL A 100 17.75 -4.41 -0.96
N THR A 101 16.99 -3.32 -0.87
CA THR A 101 17.54 -1.96 -0.93
C THR A 101 17.37 -1.19 0.38
N ASP A 102 16.25 -1.37 1.06
CA ASP A 102 16.00 -0.83 2.41
C ASP A 102 16.46 -1.80 3.51
N GLY A 103 16.56 -3.10 3.18
CA GLY A 103 16.94 -4.15 4.10
C GLY A 103 15.76 -4.72 4.89
N VAL A 104 16.06 -5.77 5.65
CA VAL A 104 15.10 -6.46 6.52
C VAL A 104 15.56 -6.32 7.97
N TYR A 105 14.69 -5.76 8.81
CA TYR A 105 15.02 -5.43 10.20
C TYR A 105 14.29 -6.36 11.18
N TYR A 106 14.99 -6.71 12.26
CA TYR A 106 14.41 -7.40 13.40
C TYR A 106 14.53 -6.52 14.65
N PRO A 107 13.42 -6.20 15.34
CA PRO A 107 13.47 -5.41 16.57
C PRO A 107 14.30 -6.10 17.65
N VAL A 108 15.21 -5.37 18.30
CA VAL A 108 15.96 -5.88 19.46
C VAL A 108 14.97 -6.22 20.58
N GLY A 109 15.00 -7.46 21.07
CA GLY A 109 14.01 -7.98 22.03
C GLY A 109 12.72 -8.51 21.41
N GLY A 110 12.63 -8.55 20.08
CA GLY A 110 11.54 -9.15 19.32
C GLY A 110 10.32 -8.27 19.16
N PHE A 111 9.36 -8.76 18.36
CA PHE A 111 8.16 -8.00 17.96
C PHE A 111 7.24 -7.58 19.12
N GLN A 112 7.36 -8.21 20.30
CA GLN A 112 6.64 -7.76 21.49
C GLN A 112 6.97 -6.30 21.83
N LYS A 113 8.22 -5.87 21.62
CA LYS A 113 8.67 -4.49 21.89
C LYS A 113 7.95 -3.45 21.04
N VAL A 114 7.63 -3.79 19.79
CA VAL A 114 6.86 -2.91 18.90
C VAL A 114 5.45 -2.68 19.47
N LYS A 115 4.77 -3.77 19.87
CA LYS A 115 3.44 -3.69 20.49
C LYS A 115 3.46 -2.90 21.81
N GLU A 116 4.45 -3.15 22.66
CA GLU A 116 4.63 -2.43 23.93
C GLU A 116 4.85 -0.93 23.70
N GLY A 117 5.70 -0.57 22.75
CA GLY A 117 5.97 0.83 22.38
C GLY A 117 4.73 1.56 21.88
N LEU A 118 3.98 0.96 20.95
CA LEU A 118 2.72 1.53 20.46
C LEU A 118 1.69 1.70 21.58
N ALA A 119 1.55 0.70 22.46
CA ALA A 119 0.63 0.78 23.60
C ALA A 119 1.02 1.88 24.61
N ALA A 120 2.33 2.07 24.84
CA ALA A 120 2.82 3.13 25.72
C ALA A 120 2.53 4.53 25.15
N ILE A 121 2.81 4.75 23.85
CA ILE A 121 2.52 6.02 23.16
C ILE A 121 1.02 6.34 23.21
N ALA A 122 0.17 5.36 22.90
CA ALA A 122 -1.28 5.55 22.95
C ALA A 122 -1.77 5.94 24.35
N ARG A 123 -1.30 5.25 25.40
CA ARG A 123 -1.66 5.60 26.80
C ARG A 123 -1.16 6.99 27.19
N ALA A 124 0.05 7.38 26.75
CA ALA A 124 0.58 8.72 26.99
C ALA A 124 -0.27 9.81 26.31
N ALA A 125 -0.89 9.50 25.16
CA ALA A 125 -1.87 10.35 24.50
C ALA A 125 -3.29 10.30 25.12
N GLY A 126 -3.47 9.64 26.27
CA GLY A 126 -4.77 9.53 26.97
C GLY A 126 -5.69 8.42 26.45
N VAL A 127 -5.22 7.55 25.55
CA VAL A 127 -6.04 6.46 25.00
C VAL A 127 -6.22 5.34 26.02
N THR A 128 -7.46 4.88 26.20
CA THR A 128 -7.78 3.67 26.96
C THR A 128 -7.78 2.44 26.06
N ILE A 129 -6.91 1.47 26.34
CA ILE A 129 -6.82 0.21 25.58
C ILE A 129 -7.61 -0.90 26.30
N ARG A 130 -8.58 -1.50 25.61
CA ARG A 130 -9.39 -2.63 26.12
C ARG A 130 -9.03 -3.93 25.38
N THR A 131 -8.44 -4.88 26.08
CA THR A 131 -8.11 -6.22 25.55
C THR A 131 -9.16 -7.25 25.97
N GLY A 132 -9.31 -8.34 25.21
CA GLY A 132 -10.32 -9.37 25.50
C GLY A 132 -11.77 -8.90 25.27
N ALA A 133 -11.95 -7.71 24.71
CA ALA A 133 -13.25 -7.14 24.39
C ALA A 133 -13.62 -7.47 22.94
N ARG A 134 -14.48 -8.47 22.73
CA ARG A 134 -15.03 -8.77 21.40
C ARG A 134 -16.01 -7.67 20.99
N VAL A 135 -15.76 -7.04 19.84
CA VAL A 135 -16.70 -6.08 19.24
C VAL A 135 -17.94 -6.84 18.73
N ALA A 136 -19.13 -6.43 19.14
CA ALA A 136 -20.39 -7.08 18.77
C ALA A 136 -21.14 -6.40 17.61
N ARG A 137 -21.06 -5.07 17.53
CA ARG A 137 -21.75 -4.25 16.53
C ARG A 137 -20.99 -2.95 16.32
N ILE A 138 -21.06 -2.41 15.10
CA ILE A 138 -20.69 -1.03 14.78
C ILE A 138 -22.00 -0.29 14.51
N GLU A 139 -22.24 0.80 15.23
CA GLU A 139 -23.39 1.68 15.01
C GLU A 139 -22.97 2.77 14.02
N LEU A 140 -23.78 2.98 12.97
CA LEU A 140 -23.54 3.98 11.96
C LEU A 140 -24.52 5.13 12.17
N GLN A 141 -24.02 6.36 12.19
CA GLN A 141 -24.84 7.55 12.21
C GLN A 141 -24.62 8.32 10.90
N PRO A 142 -25.70 8.75 10.20
CA PRO A 142 -25.53 9.57 9.01
C PRO A 142 -24.83 10.89 9.39
N PRO A 143 -23.95 11.42 8.52
CA PRO A 143 -23.29 12.70 8.77
C PRO A 143 -24.37 13.77 8.97
N ALA A 144 -24.17 14.64 9.96
CA ALA A 144 -25.14 15.68 10.29
C ALA A 144 -25.44 16.51 9.04
N SER A 145 -26.70 16.51 8.60
CA SER A 145 -27.13 17.45 7.57
C SER A 145 -26.96 18.85 8.14
N SER A 146 -26.11 19.66 7.50
CA SER A 146 -26.04 21.09 7.77
C SER A 146 -27.38 21.69 7.34
N SER A 147 -28.35 21.74 8.25
CA SER A 147 -29.57 22.52 8.08
C SER A 147 -29.15 23.98 8.02
N GLY A 148 -29.20 24.55 6.81
CA GLY A 148 -29.04 25.98 6.60
C GLY A 148 -30.03 26.73 7.47
N SER A 149 -29.51 27.63 8.30
CA SER A 149 -30.29 28.64 8.99
C SER A 149 -30.90 29.60 7.97
N GLY A 150 -32.05 29.23 7.41
CA GLY A 150 -32.96 30.18 6.77
C GLY A 150 -33.57 31.04 7.87
N GLY A 151 -32.99 32.21 8.11
CA GLY A 151 -33.56 33.20 9.02
C GLY A 151 -34.95 33.61 8.56
N SER A 152 -35.95 33.36 9.40
CA SER A 152 -37.27 33.97 9.28
C SER A 152 -37.16 35.46 9.60
N SER A 153 -37.24 36.32 8.59
CA SER A 153 -37.49 37.74 8.78
C SER A 153 -38.95 37.94 9.16
N SER A 154 -39.19 38.43 10.36
CA SER A 154 -40.46 38.97 10.83
C SER A 154 -40.91 40.11 9.92
N GLY A 155 -42.13 40.03 9.38
CA GLY A 155 -42.81 41.15 8.74
C GLY A 155 -43.69 41.88 9.76
N GLU A 156 -43.31 43.11 10.09
CA GLU A 156 -44.22 44.15 10.56
C GLU A 156 -44.87 44.81 9.33
N GLY A 157 -46.19 45.07 9.41
CA GLY A 157 -46.95 45.80 8.39
C GLY A 157 -48.40 45.35 8.31
#